data_AF-A0A0P9NNH4-F1
#
_entry.id   AF-A0A0P9NNH4-F1
#
_cell.length_a   1.000
_cell.length_b   1.000
_cell.length_c   1.000
_cell.angle_alpha   90.00
_cell.angle_beta   90.00
_cell.angle_gamma   90.00
#
_symmetry.space_group_name_H-M   'P 1'
#
loop_
_entity.id
_entity.type
_entity.pdbx_description
1 polymer ?
#
loop_
_entity_poly.entity_id
_entity_poly.type
_entity_poly.pdbx_seq_one_letter_code
_entity_poly.pdbx_strand_id
1 'polypeptide(L)' 'MGIQVLKADGSTPMELQTEVPLIAITPGNMSLNFYARFYQTEASSEVRPGKAKGALSFTLTYK' A
#
# COMPACT_ATOMS: atom_id res chain seq x y z
N MET A 1 -6.26 -1.31 -14.42
CA MET A 1 -5.88 -0.29 -13.40
C MET A 1 -6.00 -0.90 -12.01
N GLY A 2 -5.11 -0.53 -11.09
CA GLY A 2 -5.15 -0.94 -9.69
C GLY A 2 -4.76 0.18 -8.73
N ILE A 3 -4.85 -0.09 -7.44
CA ILE A 3 -4.30 0.76 -6.37
C ILE A 3 -3.04 0.07 -5.85
N GLN A 4 -1.91 0.77 -5.88
CA GLN A 4 -0.65 0.29 -5.35
C GLN A 4 -0.33 1.05 -4.06
N VAL A 5 0.01 0.29 -3.01
CA VAL A 5 0.52 0.84 -1.76
C VAL A 5 2.05 0.86 -1.80
N LEU A 6 2.63 1.90 -1.24
CA LEU A 6 4.06 2.11 -1.14
C LEU A 6 4.47 2.24 0.32
N LYS A 7 5.73 1.91 0.60
CA LYS A 7 6.36 2.11 1.91
C LYS A 7 6.47 3.62 2.24
N ALA A 8 6.92 3.92 3.45
CA ALA A 8 7.11 5.28 3.95
C ALA A 8 8.05 6.16 3.11
N ASP A 9 8.84 5.58 2.21
CA ASP A 9 9.69 6.31 1.25
C ASP A 9 8.93 6.84 0.03
N GLY A 10 7.65 6.50 -0.13
CA GLY A 10 6.82 6.94 -1.25
C GLY A 10 7.24 6.39 -2.63
N SER A 11 8.13 5.40 -2.68
CA SER A 11 8.68 4.87 -3.94
C SER A 11 8.70 3.35 -4.00
N THR A 12 8.99 2.67 -2.89
CA THR A 12 9.08 1.21 -2.82
C THR A 12 7.69 0.60 -2.72
N PRO A 13 7.28 -0.27 -3.66
CA PRO A 13 6.01 -0.99 -3.55
C PRO A 13 5.94 -1.84 -2.28
N MET A 14 4.77 -1.82 -1.65
CA MET A 14 4.42 -2.77 -0.61
C MET A 14 3.69 -3.95 -1.24
N GLU A 15 4.24 -5.14 -1.10
CA GLU A 15 3.59 -6.37 -1.56
C GLU A 15 2.34 -6.65 -0.72
N LEU A 16 1.28 -7.08 -1.39
CA LEU A 16 0.03 -7.41 -0.74
C LEU A 16 0.15 -8.76 -0.02
N GLN A 17 -0.44 -8.84 1.18
CA GLN A 17 -0.48 -10.06 1.99
C GLN A 17 0.89 -10.63 2.40
N THR A 18 1.97 -9.87 2.19
CA THR A 18 3.31 -10.24 2.65
C THR A 18 3.54 -9.66 4.05
N GLU A 19 3.95 -10.50 4.99
CA GLU A 19 4.37 -10.05 6.31
C GLU A 19 5.69 -9.29 6.17
N VAL A 20 5.68 -8.01 6.52
CA VAL A 20 6.89 -7.19 6.57
C VAL A 20 7.28 -7.06 8.03
N PRO A 21 8.54 -7.38 8.40
CA PRO A 21 9.01 -7.15 9.76
C PRO A 21 8.89 -5.66 10.07
N LEU A 22 7.88 -5.32 10.86
CA LEU A 22 7.79 -4.01 11.45
C LEU A 22 8.91 -3.94 12.48
N ILE A 23 9.85 -3.05 12.18
CA ILE A 23 10.88 -2.51 13.09
C ILE A 23 10.48 -2.55 14.57
N ALA A 24 11.48 -2.65 15.44
CA ALA A 24 11.29 -2.67 16.89
C ALA A 24 10.23 -1.65 17.34
N ILE A 25 9.20 -2.17 18.01
CA ILE A 25 8.10 -1.36 18.55
C ILE A 25 8.63 -0.47 19.67
N THR A 26 8.41 0.84 19.53
CA THR A 26 8.80 1.84 20.54
C THR A 26 7.64 2.05 21.51
N PRO A 27 7.89 2.17 22.83
CA PRO A 27 6.85 2.52 23.80
C PRO A 27 6.14 3.84 23.44
N GLY A 28 4.82 3.86 23.56
CA GLY A 28 3.99 5.03 23.25
C GLY A 28 3.30 4.92 21.89
N ASN A 29 3.15 6.06 21.20
CA ASN A 29 2.48 6.11 19.91
C ASN A 29 3.46 5.81 18.77
N MET A 30 3.13 4.83 17.95
CA MET A 30 3.87 4.49 16.73
C MET A 30 3.06 4.89 15.50
N SER A 31 3.65 5.72 14.61
CA SER A 31 3.04 6.07 13.33
C SER A 31 3.57 5.16 12.22
N LEU A 32 2.67 4.52 11.49
CA LEU A 32 2.99 3.74 10.31
C LEU A 32 2.59 4.53 9.06
N ASN A 33 3.60 5.04 8.35
CA ASN A 33 3.37 5.89 7.19
C ASN A 33 3.37 5.06 5.91
N PHE A 34 2.30 5.19 5.13
CA PHE A 34 2.15 4.53 3.83
C PHE A 34 1.67 5.54 2.79
N TYR A 35 1.96 5.27 1.53
CA TYR A 35 1.42 6.02 0.40
C TYR A 35 0.56 5.11 -0.48
N ALA A 36 -0.39 5.69 -1.20
CA ALA A 36 -1.20 4.99 -2.19
C ALA A 36 -1.24 5.76 -3.50
N ARG A 37 -1.16 5.04 -4.62
CA ARG A 37 -1.30 5.60 -5.98
C ARG A 37 -2.11 4.70 -6.88
N PHE A 38 -2.71 5.27 -7.92
CA PHE A 38 -3.18 4.47 -9.04
C PHE A 38 -1.98 3.91 -9.82
N TYR A 39 -2.08 2.63 -10.20
CA TYR A 39 -1.07 1.95 -10.97
C TYR A 39 -1.71 1.29 -12.19
N GLN A 40 -1.11 1.47 -13.35
CA GLN A 40 -1.63 0.92 -14.59
C GLN A 40 -1.13 -0.52 -14.75
N THR A 41 -2.08 -1.45 -14.87
CA THR A 41 -1.81 -2.90 -14.98
C THR A 41 -2.00 -3.43 -16.39
N GLU A 42 -2.60 -2.64 -17.28
CA GLU A 42 -2.99 -3.02 -18.65
C GLU A 42 -2.42 -2.01 -19.65
N ALA A 43 -2.59 -2.27 -20.95
CA ALA A 43 -2.15 -1.34 -21.98
C ALA A 43 -2.89 0.01 -21.83
N SER A 44 -2.23 1.11 -22.18
CA SER A 44 -2.83 2.46 -22.05
C SER A 44 -4.13 2.59 -22.85
N SER A 45 -4.21 1.91 -23.99
CA SER A 45 -5.41 1.81 -24.83
C SER A 45 -6.61 1.13 -24.14
N GLU A 46 -6.37 0.34 -23.10
CA GLU A 46 -7.40 -0.41 -22.37
C GLU A 46 -7.89 0.34 -21.12
N VAL A 47 -7.15 1.36 -20.68
CA VAL A 47 -7.55 2.22 -19.55
C VAL A 47 -8.65 3.18 -19.99
N ARG A 48 -9.82 3.07 -19.36
CA ARG A 48 -10.98 3.94 -19.64
C ARG A 48 -11.22 4.94 -18.52
N PRO A 49 -11.67 6.17 -18.84
CA PRO A 49 -12.10 7.13 -17.82
C PRO A 49 -13.28 6.60 -16.99
N GLY A 50 -13.24 6.82 -15.68
CA GLY A 50 -14.30 6.38 -14.78
C GLY A 50 -13.94 6.58 -13.30
N LYS A 51 -14.87 6.23 -12.40
CA LYS A 51 -14.63 6.24 -10.95
C LYS A 51 -13.90 4.95 -10.56
N ALA A 52 -12.68 5.09 -10.07
CA ALA A 52 -11.93 4.00 -9.46
C ALA A 52 -11.98 4.12 -7.93
N LYS A 53 -12.53 3.12 -7.26
CA LYS A 53 -12.57 3.00 -5.79
C LYS A 53 -11.99 1.65 -5.40
N GLY A 54 -11.28 1.61 -4.29
CA GLY A 54 -10.81 0.37 -3.69
C GLY A 54 -10.74 0.50 -2.19
N ALA A 55 -10.70 -0.64 -1.53
CA ALA A 55 -10.50 -0.77 -0.09
C ALA A 55 -9.31 -1.69 0.14
N LEU A 56 -8.54 -1.42 1.18
CA LEU A 56 -7.44 -2.28 1.60
C LEU A 56 -7.54 -2.51 3.10
N SER A 57 -7.40 -3.76 3.50
CA SER A 57 -7.33 -4.17 4.89
C SER A 57 -5.87 -4.41 5.28
N PHE A 58 -5.51 -4.03 6.50
CA PHE A 58 -4.18 -4.26 7.06
C PHE A 58 -4.31 -5.10 8.34
N THR A 59 -3.35 -6.00 8.55
CA THR A 59 -3.23 -6.79 9.77
C THR A 59 -1.92 -6.40 10.47
N LEU A 60 -2.01 -6.05 11.75
CA LEU A 60 -0.84 -5.77 12.58
C LEU A 60 -0.63 -6.92 13.55
N THR A 61 0.54 -7.58 13.46
CA THR A 61 0.96 -8.63 14.39
C THR A 61 2.08 -8.07 15.27
N TYR A 62 1.99 -8.28 16.58
CA TYR A 62 3.02 -7.92 17.56
C TYR A 62 3.28 -9.11 18.51
N LYS A 63 4.47 -9.17 19.11
CA LYS A 63 4.86 -10.18 20.10
C LYS A 63 5.47 -9.52 21.31
#